data_AF-A0A3M1EUM9-F1
#
_entry.id   AF-A0A3M1EUM9-F1
#
_cell.length_a   1.000
_cell.length_b   1.000
_cell.length_c   1.000
_cell.angle_alpha   90.00
_cell.angle_beta   90.00
_cell.angle_gamma   90.00
#
_symmetry.space_group_name_H-M   'P 1'
#
loop_
_entity.id
_entity.type
_entity.pdbx_description
1 polymer ?
#
loop_
_entity_poly.entity_id
_entity_poly.type
_entity_poly.pdbx_seq_one_letter_code
_entity_poly.pdbx_strand_id
1 'polypeptide(L)'
;MQNSRFVRRWVVTMMLALGLTMLSAPLLLAREGRWKEVTDLDPAPLPPAPGAVATLTNGTGDGTLTVTVDPYGSFGSSTPAGNAVFDPAGSIGASGTVYESGVYFSPLGNFLTTDSFGAGLPSIAFESTTTTSASSVFTVAGFEFHLTQTLAPASSEGSTLIQRYEITNRTGASVTFKLVRHVDGDLYFDGTLVDRGGISSDTVYEFDGGDDPHQPTTFVGIQSLGGTYDGATVQAYRYTNTIISNDGIPSNHLNVANGDTNGDGITDNAYDVTISQQNTFTLANGASVVYTTRTIFGRGSVLDVDGDGVENDEDNCPNTPNEDQADGDADGVGDVCDNCPELENSDQADGDSDGFGDVCDNCPEAFNGDCEDNPSDC
;
A
#
# COMPACT_ATOMS: atom_id res chain seq x y z
N MET A 1 25.40 -51.12 -43.57
CA MET A 1 24.64 -49.86 -43.75
C MET A 1 23.19 -50.21 -43.93
N GLN A 2 22.35 -49.60 -43.06
CA GLN A 2 20.88 -49.62 -42.97
C GLN A 2 20.14 -50.97 -42.94
N ASN A 3 19.72 -51.34 -41.73
CA ASN A 3 18.72 -52.36 -41.42
C ASN A 3 17.32 -51.74 -41.34
N SER A 4 16.35 -52.47 -41.88
CA SER A 4 14.91 -52.23 -41.90
C SER A 4 14.21 -52.66 -40.60
N ARG A 5 13.19 -51.89 -40.17
CA ARG A 5 12.05 -52.28 -39.29
C ARG A 5 10.85 -51.38 -39.64
N PHE A 6 9.71 -51.90 -40.14
CA PHE A 6 8.49 -52.38 -39.42
C PHE A 6 7.74 -51.22 -38.71
N VAL A 7 6.40 -50.99 -38.72
CA VAL A 7 5.10 -51.67 -38.99
C VAL A 7 4.08 -50.51 -39.20
N ARG A 8 3.15 -50.42 -40.17
CA ARG A 8 1.78 -51.01 -40.28
C ARG A 8 0.94 -50.94 -38.98
N ARG A 9 -0.39 -50.78 -38.93
CA ARG A 9 -1.51 -50.47 -39.83
C ARG A 9 -2.75 -50.48 -38.91
N TRP A 10 -3.71 -49.58 -39.12
CA TRP A 10 -5.00 -49.60 -38.43
C TRP A 10 -5.84 -50.83 -38.82
N VAL A 11 -6.68 -51.30 -37.88
CA VAL A 11 -7.95 -52.07 -37.99
C VAL A 11 -8.00 -53.27 -37.02
N VAL A 12 -9.02 -53.28 -36.15
CA VAL A 12 -9.82 -54.39 -35.56
C VAL A 12 -10.98 -53.68 -34.81
N THR A 13 -12.27 -54.02 -34.83
CA THR A 13 -13.12 -55.02 -35.50
C THR A 13 -14.59 -54.65 -35.22
N MET A 14 -15.51 -55.04 -36.10
CA MET A 14 -16.97 -54.91 -35.99
C MET A 14 -17.63 -56.21 -35.48
N MET A 15 -18.83 -56.06 -34.89
CA MET A 15 -19.94 -57.02 -34.66
C MET A 15 -20.06 -57.76 -33.31
N LEU A 16 -21.10 -57.39 -32.55
CA LEU A 16 -22.12 -58.33 -32.06
C LEU A 16 -23.52 -57.70 -32.20
N ALA A 17 -24.56 -58.53 -32.28
CA ALA A 17 -25.79 -58.30 -33.04
C ALA A 17 -27.06 -57.99 -32.19
N LEU A 18 -28.12 -57.62 -32.94
CA LEU A 18 -29.57 -57.60 -32.66
C LEU A 18 -30.23 -56.42 -31.89
N GLY A 19 -31.16 -55.76 -32.59
CA GLY A 19 -32.46 -55.36 -32.03
C GLY A 19 -32.94 -53.94 -32.37
N LEU A 20 -34.00 -53.84 -33.20
CA LEU A 20 -35.07 -52.79 -33.23
C LEU A 20 -34.62 -51.30 -33.27
N THR A 21 -35.12 -50.39 -34.11
CA THR A 21 -36.36 -50.23 -34.87
C THR A 21 -36.17 -48.98 -35.73
N MET A 22 -36.68 -48.99 -36.96
CA MET A 22 -36.91 -47.75 -37.72
C MET A 22 -37.94 -46.88 -36.97
N LEU A 23 -37.73 -45.56 -36.92
CA LEU A 23 -38.83 -44.62 -37.20
C LEU A 23 -38.30 -43.26 -37.68
N SER A 24 -38.84 -42.89 -38.82
CA SER A 24 -38.77 -41.64 -39.59
C SER A 24 -39.07 -40.37 -38.80
N ALA A 25 -38.28 -39.31 -39.01
CA ALA A 25 -38.66 -37.93 -38.72
C ALA A 25 -39.27 -37.28 -39.97
N PRO A 26 -40.45 -36.62 -39.89
CA PRO A 26 -41.03 -35.93 -41.03
C PRO A 26 -40.41 -34.55 -41.24
N LEU A 27 -40.22 -34.22 -42.52
CA LEU A 27 -40.05 -32.88 -43.08
C LEU A 27 -41.14 -31.93 -42.52
N LEU A 28 -40.74 -30.82 -41.89
CA LEU A 28 -41.62 -29.67 -41.70
C LEU A 28 -41.14 -28.53 -42.61
N LEU A 29 -42.06 -28.08 -43.46
CA LEU A 29 -41.91 -27.02 -44.46
C LEU A 29 -41.46 -25.70 -43.82
N ALA A 30 -40.42 -25.09 -44.39
CA ALA A 30 -40.08 -23.70 -44.18
C ALA A 30 -41.14 -22.79 -44.82
N ARG A 31 -41.73 -21.90 -44.02
CA ARG A 31 -42.54 -20.76 -44.48
C ARG A 31 -41.69 -19.51 -44.36
N GLU A 32 -41.49 -18.83 -45.48
CA GLU A 32 -40.68 -17.61 -45.60
C GLU A 32 -41.15 -16.51 -44.63
N GLY A 33 -40.26 -16.15 -43.71
CA GLY A 33 -40.41 -15.04 -42.77
C GLY A 33 -39.07 -14.31 -42.66
N ARG A 34 -39.11 -13.00 -42.84
CA ARG A 34 -37.98 -12.07 -42.94
C ARG A 34 -37.00 -12.22 -41.77
N TRP A 35 -35.73 -12.46 -42.09
CA TRP A 35 -34.64 -12.24 -41.14
C TRP A 35 -34.42 -10.73 -41.04
N LYS A 36 -34.81 -10.15 -39.90
CA LYS A 36 -34.30 -8.85 -39.48
C LYS A 36 -32.96 -9.15 -38.80
N GLU A 37 -31.88 -8.71 -39.41
CA GLU A 37 -30.53 -8.79 -38.85
C GLU A 37 -30.57 -8.08 -37.49
N VAL A 38 -30.46 -8.84 -36.41
CA VAL A 38 -30.23 -8.28 -35.07
C VAL A 38 -28.77 -7.87 -35.09
N THR A 39 -28.53 -6.58 -35.33
CA THR A 39 -27.24 -5.94 -35.12
C THR A 39 -26.78 -6.26 -33.70
N ASP A 40 -25.54 -6.74 -33.61
CA ASP A 40 -24.73 -6.97 -32.40
C ASP A 40 -25.36 -6.41 -31.12
N LEU A 41 -25.91 -7.29 -30.30
CA LEU A 41 -25.72 -7.09 -28.87
C LEU A 41 -24.26 -7.42 -28.64
N ASP A 42 -23.43 -6.39 -28.49
CA ASP A 42 -22.04 -6.54 -28.04
C ASP A 42 -22.04 -7.56 -26.89
N PRO A 43 -21.31 -8.68 -27.01
CA PRO A 43 -21.16 -9.58 -25.88
C PRO A 43 -20.58 -8.76 -24.73
N ALA A 44 -21.20 -8.85 -23.55
CA ALA A 44 -20.63 -8.27 -22.34
C ALA A 44 -19.13 -8.62 -22.29
N PRO A 45 -18.25 -7.65 -21.95
CA PRO A 45 -16.82 -7.90 -21.91
C PRO A 45 -16.56 -9.18 -21.13
N LEU A 46 -15.81 -10.11 -21.75
CA LEU A 46 -15.44 -11.35 -21.09
C LEU A 46 -14.78 -10.98 -19.75
N PRO A 47 -15.15 -11.65 -18.64
CA PRO A 47 -14.42 -11.45 -17.40
C PRO A 47 -12.93 -11.71 -17.66
N PRO A 48 -12.03 -10.89 -17.07
CA PRO A 48 -10.60 -11.07 -17.25
C PRO A 48 -10.20 -12.51 -16.91
N ALA A 49 -9.25 -13.06 -17.67
CA ALA A 49 -8.79 -14.43 -17.49
C ALA A 49 -8.28 -14.65 -16.05
N PRO A 50 -8.51 -15.83 -15.43
CA PRO A 50 -7.94 -16.16 -14.12
C PRO A 50 -6.42 -16.00 -14.14
N GLY A 51 -5.85 -15.27 -13.18
CA GLY A 51 -4.42 -14.93 -13.11
C GLY A 51 -4.08 -13.46 -13.32
N ALA A 52 -5.08 -12.58 -13.47
CA ALA A 52 -4.86 -11.18 -13.77
C ALA A 52 -4.48 -10.36 -12.53
N VAL A 53 -3.22 -9.97 -12.44
CA VAL A 53 -2.79 -8.80 -11.66
C VAL A 53 -3.30 -7.51 -12.34
N ALA A 54 -3.42 -6.42 -11.59
CA ALA A 54 -3.76 -5.10 -12.12
C ALA A 54 -2.57 -4.16 -11.90
N THR A 55 -2.16 -3.43 -12.94
CA THR A 55 -1.15 -2.37 -12.81
C THR A 55 -1.86 -1.03 -12.64
N LEU A 56 -1.62 -0.39 -11.50
CA LEU A 56 -2.10 0.93 -11.15
C LEU A 56 -0.98 1.95 -11.38
N THR A 57 -1.33 3.14 -11.87
CA THR A 57 -0.39 4.25 -12.05
C THR A 57 -1.12 5.58 -11.88
N ASN A 58 -0.47 6.54 -11.22
CA ASN A 58 -1.00 7.90 -11.02
C ASN A 58 -0.28 8.95 -11.87
N GLY A 59 0.56 8.54 -12.82
CA GLY A 59 1.16 9.44 -13.79
C GLY A 59 2.57 9.06 -14.18
N THR A 60 3.35 10.09 -14.51
CA THR A 60 4.76 10.02 -14.88
C THR A 60 5.50 11.22 -14.28
N GLY A 61 6.76 11.05 -13.90
CA GLY A 61 7.61 12.09 -13.31
C GLY A 61 7.66 11.99 -11.78
N ASP A 62 8.32 12.96 -11.17
CA ASP A 62 8.59 13.04 -9.73
C ASP A 62 7.34 12.76 -8.87
N GLY A 63 7.53 11.95 -7.84
CA GLY A 63 6.53 11.52 -6.87
C GLY A 63 5.57 10.45 -7.39
N THR A 64 5.59 10.09 -8.67
CA THR A 64 4.63 9.13 -9.24
C THR A 64 4.98 7.66 -8.96
N LEU A 65 3.94 6.83 -8.88
CA LEU A 65 4.05 5.39 -8.66
C LEU A 65 3.35 4.63 -9.78
N THR A 66 4.00 3.58 -10.26
CA THR A 66 3.37 2.49 -11.00
C THR A 66 3.50 1.21 -10.20
N VAL A 67 2.40 0.58 -9.78
CA VAL A 67 2.40 -0.59 -8.90
C VAL A 67 1.46 -1.66 -9.41
N THR A 68 1.91 -2.92 -9.38
CA THR A 68 1.11 -4.07 -9.73
C THR A 68 0.56 -4.70 -8.46
N VAL A 69 -0.76 -4.90 -8.44
CA VAL A 69 -1.50 -5.46 -7.32
C VAL A 69 -2.24 -6.72 -7.75
N ASP A 70 -2.44 -7.63 -6.80
CA ASP A 70 -3.25 -8.81 -6.97
C ASP A 70 -4.65 -8.65 -6.36
N PRO A 71 -5.61 -9.55 -6.65
CA PRO A 71 -6.96 -9.44 -6.12
C PRO A 71 -7.12 -9.70 -4.61
N TYR A 72 -6.06 -10.09 -3.90
CA TYR A 72 -6.05 -10.21 -2.44
C TYR A 72 -5.37 -9.04 -1.74
N GLY A 73 -4.76 -8.14 -2.52
CA GLY A 73 -4.06 -6.95 -2.07
C GLY A 73 -2.59 -7.15 -1.74
N SER A 74 -1.99 -8.25 -2.23
CA SER A 74 -0.54 -8.29 -2.43
C SER A 74 -0.16 -7.29 -3.53
N PHE A 75 0.98 -6.63 -3.38
CA PHE A 75 1.59 -5.78 -4.40
C PHE A 75 3.09 -6.04 -4.49
N GLY A 76 3.68 -5.73 -5.65
CA GLY A 76 5.05 -6.15 -5.96
C GLY A 76 5.11 -7.60 -6.47
N SER A 77 6.31 -8.17 -6.63
CA SER A 77 6.50 -9.54 -7.15
C SER A 77 7.86 -10.11 -6.80
N SER A 78 7.89 -11.41 -6.48
CA SER A 78 9.12 -12.17 -6.24
C SER A 78 9.92 -12.55 -7.50
N THR A 79 9.48 -12.15 -8.70
CA THR A 79 10.27 -12.33 -9.93
C THR A 79 11.03 -11.04 -10.26
N PRO A 80 12.35 -11.07 -10.55
CA PRO A 80 13.22 -9.88 -10.75
C PRO A 80 12.91 -8.95 -11.95
N ALA A 81 11.65 -8.72 -12.29
CA ALA A 81 11.22 -7.71 -13.24
C ALA A 81 10.19 -6.81 -12.55
N GLY A 82 10.57 -5.54 -12.37
CA GLY A 82 9.92 -4.54 -11.55
C GLY A 82 8.40 -4.45 -11.71
N ASN A 83 7.72 -4.54 -10.57
CA ASN A 83 6.27 -4.45 -10.47
C ASN A 83 5.82 -3.32 -9.56
N ALA A 84 6.74 -2.62 -8.90
CA ALA A 84 6.55 -1.27 -8.41
C ALA A 84 7.70 -0.41 -8.92
N VAL A 85 7.37 0.72 -9.55
CA VAL A 85 8.34 1.71 -10.03
C VAL A 85 7.92 3.03 -9.42
N PHE A 86 8.75 3.52 -8.50
CA PHE A 86 8.61 4.82 -7.86
C PHE A 86 9.63 5.78 -8.46
N ASP A 87 9.21 7.00 -8.74
CA ASP A 87 10.05 8.11 -9.19
C ASP A 87 10.23 9.10 -8.04
N PRO A 88 11.32 9.03 -7.24
CA PRO A 88 11.55 9.97 -6.16
C PRO A 88 11.69 11.39 -6.68
N ALA A 89 11.35 12.36 -5.84
CA ALA A 89 11.55 13.78 -6.16
C ALA A 89 13.01 14.07 -6.54
N GLY A 90 13.22 14.89 -7.57
CA GLY A 90 14.53 15.39 -7.94
C GLY A 90 15.32 14.48 -8.90
N SER A 91 16.66 14.48 -8.76
CA SER A 91 17.53 13.92 -9.80
C SER A 91 17.80 12.41 -9.72
N ILE A 92 17.26 11.72 -8.72
CA ILE A 92 17.47 10.28 -8.49
C ILE A 92 16.81 9.47 -9.63
N GLY A 93 15.64 9.92 -10.09
CA GLY A 93 14.87 9.31 -11.18
C GLY A 93 14.25 7.96 -10.82
N ALA A 94 13.29 7.54 -11.62
CA ALA A 94 12.54 6.30 -11.40
C ALA A 94 13.43 5.06 -11.26
N SER A 95 13.28 4.34 -10.14
CA SER A 95 13.92 3.06 -9.91
C SER A 95 12.90 1.94 -9.71
N GLY A 96 13.29 0.74 -10.14
CA GLY A 96 12.52 -0.46 -9.93
C GLY A 96 12.83 -1.01 -8.55
N THR A 97 11.85 -0.94 -7.66
CA THR A 97 11.91 -1.51 -6.32
C THR A 97 11.19 -2.86 -6.33
N VAL A 98 11.79 -3.88 -5.73
CA VAL A 98 11.15 -5.20 -5.61
C VAL A 98 10.53 -5.28 -4.23
N TYR A 99 9.20 -5.26 -4.19
CA TYR A 99 8.47 -5.52 -2.94
C TYR A 99 7.90 -6.92 -2.95
N GLU A 100 8.02 -7.59 -1.81
CA GLU A 100 7.18 -8.68 -1.42
C GLU A 100 6.21 -8.16 -0.34
N SER A 101 4.90 -8.11 -0.62
CA SER A 101 3.94 -7.53 0.32
C SER A 101 2.63 -8.31 0.43
N GLY A 102 1.99 -8.26 1.59
CA GLY A 102 0.71 -8.94 1.78
C GLY A 102 0.10 -8.70 3.14
N VAL A 103 -1.10 -9.26 3.33
CA VAL A 103 -1.81 -9.22 4.61
C VAL A 103 -1.94 -10.64 5.16
N TYR A 104 -1.29 -10.93 6.28
CA TYR A 104 -1.52 -12.15 7.04
C TYR A 104 -2.91 -12.13 7.63
N PHE A 105 -3.64 -13.24 7.54
CA PHE A 105 -4.96 -13.38 8.14
C PHE A 105 -5.00 -14.62 9.05
N SER A 106 -5.08 -14.39 10.36
CA SER A 106 -4.96 -15.47 11.37
C SER A 106 -5.96 -16.63 11.21
N PRO A 107 -7.25 -16.43 10.82
CA PRO A 107 -8.19 -17.54 10.61
C PRO A 107 -7.84 -18.41 9.40
N LEU A 108 -7.13 -17.86 8.41
CA LEU A 108 -6.54 -18.63 7.32
C LEU A 108 -5.23 -19.30 7.75
N GLY A 109 -4.51 -18.70 8.70
CA GLY A 109 -3.17 -19.13 9.11
C GLY A 109 -2.10 -18.84 8.04
N ASN A 110 -2.38 -17.94 7.09
CA ASN A 110 -1.50 -17.60 5.98
C ASN A 110 -1.79 -16.20 5.43
N PHE A 111 -0.97 -15.72 4.50
CA PHE A 111 -1.13 -14.45 3.80
C PHE A 111 -2.20 -14.51 2.70
N LEU A 112 -2.93 -13.41 2.56
CA LEU A 112 -3.87 -13.14 1.48
C LEU A 112 -3.10 -12.70 0.23
N THR A 113 -2.71 -13.67 -0.60
CA THR A 113 -2.00 -13.42 -1.86
C THR A 113 -2.26 -14.54 -2.87
N THR A 114 -2.09 -14.26 -4.15
CA THR A 114 -2.01 -15.21 -5.26
C THR A 114 -0.61 -15.80 -5.46
N ASP A 115 0.43 -15.18 -4.92
CA ASP A 115 1.84 -15.60 -5.02
C ASP A 115 2.43 -16.09 -3.68
N SER A 116 3.74 -16.32 -3.63
CA SER A 116 4.34 -17.23 -2.66
C SER A 116 4.96 -16.59 -1.42
N PHE A 117 4.09 -16.14 -0.49
CA PHE A 117 4.32 -16.27 0.97
C PHE A 117 4.15 -17.74 1.45
N GLY A 118 3.79 -18.65 0.53
CA GLY A 118 3.43 -20.05 0.74
C GLY A 118 2.86 -20.68 -0.55
N ALA A 119 1.91 -21.62 -0.44
CA ALA A 119 1.26 -22.24 -1.62
C ALA A 119 0.34 -21.30 -2.43
N GLY A 120 0.22 -20.02 -2.03
CA GLY A 120 -0.71 -19.04 -2.60
C GLY A 120 -2.18 -19.41 -2.39
N LEU A 121 -3.06 -18.42 -2.44
CA LEU A 121 -4.49 -18.65 -2.62
C LEU A 121 -4.80 -18.87 -4.10
N PRO A 122 -5.90 -19.57 -4.44
CA PRO A 122 -6.34 -19.68 -5.81
C PRO A 122 -6.54 -18.30 -6.45
N SER A 123 -6.10 -18.14 -7.69
CA SER A 123 -6.32 -16.89 -8.41
C SER A 123 -7.81 -16.63 -8.62
N ILE A 124 -8.21 -15.39 -8.38
CA ILE A 124 -9.55 -14.85 -8.62
C ILE A 124 -9.44 -13.69 -9.61
N ALA A 125 -10.58 -13.19 -10.10
CA ALA A 125 -10.61 -12.02 -10.97
C ALA A 125 -10.90 -10.75 -10.16
N PHE A 126 -10.41 -9.60 -10.64
CA PHE A 126 -10.94 -8.30 -10.23
C PHE A 126 -12.39 -8.15 -10.74
N GLU A 127 -13.24 -7.52 -9.92
CA GLU A 127 -14.59 -7.11 -10.33
C GLU A 127 -14.54 -5.86 -11.21
N SER A 128 -13.64 -4.93 -10.91
CA SER A 128 -13.41 -3.74 -11.71
C SER A 128 -11.96 -3.28 -11.64
N THR A 129 -11.47 -2.67 -12.71
CA THR A 129 -10.16 -2.03 -12.78
C THR A 129 -10.24 -0.72 -13.54
N THR A 130 -9.41 0.23 -13.12
CA THR A 130 -9.14 1.51 -13.76
C THR A 130 -7.63 1.73 -13.74
N THR A 131 -7.16 2.89 -14.22
CA THR A 131 -5.73 3.22 -14.16
C THR A 131 -5.22 3.43 -12.73
N THR A 132 -6.07 3.87 -11.80
CA THR A 132 -5.66 4.19 -10.41
C THR A 132 -6.37 3.34 -9.37
N SER A 133 -7.26 2.43 -9.76
CA SER A 133 -8.02 1.63 -8.80
C SER A 133 -8.37 0.24 -9.31
N ALA A 134 -8.44 -0.73 -8.41
CA ALA A 134 -8.92 -2.08 -8.67
C ALA A 134 -9.77 -2.57 -7.50
N SER A 135 -10.84 -3.34 -7.79
CA SER A 135 -11.71 -3.92 -6.78
C SER A 135 -11.89 -5.42 -6.95
N SER A 136 -12.01 -6.15 -5.86
CA SER A 136 -12.22 -7.60 -5.83
C SER A 136 -13.11 -8.01 -4.66
N VAL A 137 -13.80 -9.14 -4.84
CA VAL A 137 -14.58 -9.77 -3.77
C VAL A 137 -14.15 -11.23 -3.66
N PHE A 138 -13.89 -11.67 -2.43
CA PHE A 138 -13.47 -13.05 -2.16
C PHE A 138 -13.95 -13.56 -0.82
N THR A 139 -13.84 -14.87 -0.63
CA THR A 139 -14.20 -15.53 0.63
C THR A 139 -13.10 -16.48 1.05
N VAL A 140 -12.66 -16.37 2.30
CA VAL A 140 -11.61 -17.23 2.86
C VAL A 140 -11.88 -17.47 4.34
N ALA A 141 -11.65 -18.70 4.80
CA ALA A 141 -11.85 -19.12 6.20
C ALA A 141 -13.24 -18.75 6.80
N GLY A 142 -14.28 -18.66 5.97
CA GLY A 142 -15.63 -18.27 6.42
C GLY A 142 -15.82 -16.76 6.62
N PHE A 143 -14.96 -15.93 6.02
CA PHE A 143 -15.10 -14.48 5.97
C PHE A 143 -15.25 -14.03 4.52
N GLU A 144 -16.08 -13.02 4.30
CA GLU A 144 -16.29 -12.36 3.01
C GLU A 144 -15.51 -11.04 3.01
N PHE A 145 -14.77 -10.77 1.95
CA PHE A 145 -13.94 -9.59 1.78
C PHE A 145 -14.38 -8.82 0.55
N HIS A 146 -14.54 -7.51 0.70
CA HIS A 146 -14.64 -6.55 -0.40
C HIS A 146 -13.39 -5.68 -0.33
N LEU A 147 -12.50 -5.86 -1.28
CA LEU A 147 -11.23 -5.13 -1.34
C LEU A 147 -11.32 -4.06 -2.41
N THR A 148 -11.00 -2.83 -2.04
CA THR A 148 -10.74 -1.74 -2.99
C THR A 148 -9.30 -1.28 -2.81
N GLN A 149 -8.56 -1.20 -3.92
CA GLN A 149 -7.17 -0.78 -3.97
C GLN A 149 -7.12 0.48 -4.81
N THR A 150 -6.57 1.56 -4.27
CA THR A 150 -6.59 2.87 -4.91
C THR A 150 -5.24 3.52 -4.74
N LEU A 151 -4.68 4.01 -5.84
CA LEU A 151 -3.52 4.86 -5.84
C LEU A 151 -4.00 6.32 -5.73
N ALA A 152 -3.57 7.00 -4.67
CA ALA A 152 -3.86 8.41 -4.47
C ALA A 152 -3.21 9.26 -5.59
N PRO A 153 -3.71 10.49 -5.84
CA PRO A 153 -2.99 11.46 -6.66
C PRO A 153 -1.54 11.58 -6.18
N ALA A 154 -0.57 11.64 -7.11
CA ALA A 154 0.82 11.90 -6.75
C ALA A 154 0.98 13.34 -6.26
N SER A 155 1.84 13.55 -5.27
CA SER A 155 2.43 14.86 -4.94
C SER A 155 3.84 14.95 -5.52
N SER A 156 4.54 16.08 -5.35
CA SER A 156 5.97 16.15 -5.68
C SER A 156 6.81 15.23 -4.80
N GLU A 157 6.34 14.96 -3.58
CA GLU A 157 7.09 14.24 -2.55
C GLU A 157 6.84 12.73 -2.57
N GLY A 158 5.71 12.27 -3.14
CA GLY A 158 5.42 10.85 -3.15
C GLY A 158 4.03 10.42 -3.63
N SER A 159 3.74 9.16 -3.33
CA SER A 159 2.50 8.48 -3.71
C SER A 159 2.05 7.50 -2.63
N THR A 160 0.73 7.32 -2.50
CA THR A 160 0.17 6.39 -1.51
C THR A 160 -0.76 5.37 -2.15
N LEU A 161 -0.45 4.08 -1.97
CA LEU A 161 -1.35 2.96 -2.27
C LEU A 161 -2.25 2.69 -1.06
N ILE A 162 -3.55 2.92 -1.23
CA ILE A 162 -4.57 2.70 -0.20
C ILE A 162 -5.32 1.41 -0.52
N GLN A 163 -5.31 0.45 0.40
CA GLN A 163 -6.04 -0.80 0.26
C GLN A 163 -7.05 -0.93 1.40
N ARG A 164 -8.32 -0.88 1.06
CA ARG A 164 -9.45 -0.92 1.97
C ARG A 164 -10.12 -2.28 1.88
N TYR A 165 -10.06 -3.03 2.97
CA TYR A 165 -10.72 -4.32 3.15
C TYR A 165 -11.99 -4.12 4.00
N GLU A 166 -13.16 -4.27 3.39
CA GLU A 166 -14.40 -4.47 4.15
C GLU A 166 -14.59 -5.97 4.39
N ILE A 167 -14.58 -6.37 5.65
CA ILE A 167 -14.48 -7.77 6.09
C ILE A 167 -15.76 -8.12 6.85
N THR A 168 -16.49 -9.11 6.36
CA THR A 168 -17.72 -9.60 6.99
C THR A 168 -17.52 -11.00 7.54
N ASN A 169 -17.81 -11.18 8.83
CA ASN A 169 -17.73 -12.50 9.46
C ASN A 169 -18.95 -13.36 9.06
N ARG A 170 -18.72 -14.46 8.35
CA ARG A 170 -19.74 -15.44 7.94
C ARG A 170 -19.55 -16.81 8.60
N THR A 171 -18.72 -16.90 9.66
CA THR A 171 -18.32 -18.17 10.28
C THR A 171 -19.42 -18.83 11.12
N GLY A 172 -20.49 -18.09 11.47
CA GLY A 172 -21.53 -18.57 12.37
C GLY A 172 -21.27 -18.31 13.86
N ALA A 173 -20.11 -17.75 14.22
CA ALA A 173 -19.75 -17.41 15.61
C ALA A 173 -19.03 -16.05 15.70
N SER A 174 -18.90 -15.52 16.90
CA SER A 174 -18.00 -14.39 17.16
C SER A 174 -16.54 -14.87 17.07
N VAL A 175 -15.69 -14.14 16.34
CA VAL A 175 -14.29 -14.52 16.12
C VAL A 175 -13.39 -13.33 16.44
N THR A 176 -12.31 -13.60 17.19
CA THR A 176 -11.20 -12.68 17.35
C THR A 176 -10.08 -13.12 16.43
N PHE A 177 -9.53 -12.19 15.64
CA PHE A 177 -8.52 -12.48 14.63
C PHE A 177 -7.52 -11.33 14.49
N LYS A 178 -6.37 -11.63 13.91
CA LYS A 178 -5.31 -10.66 13.62
C LYS A 178 -5.17 -10.47 12.12
N LEU A 179 -4.85 -9.24 11.74
CA LEU A 179 -4.34 -8.89 10.43
C LEU A 179 -2.92 -8.34 10.61
N VAL A 180 -1.98 -8.82 9.79
CA VAL A 180 -0.61 -8.27 9.77
C VAL A 180 -0.32 -7.78 8.36
N ARG A 181 -0.18 -6.46 8.18
CA ARG A 181 0.40 -5.91 6.96
C ARG A 181 1.90 -6.16 7.00
N HIS A 182 2.42 -6.79 5.96
CA HIS A 182 3.85 -7.10 5.79
C HIS A 182 4.33 -6.51 4.47
N VAL A 183 5.50 -5.88 4.51
CA VAL A 183 6.25 -5.43 3.34
C VAL A 183 7.72 -5.79 3.58
N ASP A 184 8.35 -6.31 2.55
CA ASP A 184 9.75 -6.68 2.45
C ASP A 184 10.23 -6.04 1.15
N GLY A 185 10.88 -4.88 1.28
CA GLY A 185 11.22 -4.03 0.14
C GLY A 185 12.72 -4.00 -0.09
N ASP A 186 13.13 -4.51 -1.25
CA ASP A 186 14.46 -4.29 -1.79
C ASP A 186 14.49 -2.92 -2.48
N LEU A 187 14.99 -1.89 -1.77
CA LEU A 187 15.14 -0.55 -2.33
C LEU A 187 16.51 -0.45 -3.02
N TYR A 188 16.52 -0.45 -4.35
CA TYR A 188 17.76 -0.46 -5.14
C TYR A 188 18.05 0.92 -5.74
N PHE A 189 18.17 1.96 -4.91
CA PHE A 189 18.47 3.32 -5.37
C PHE A 189 19.97 3.62 -5.40
N ASP A 190 20.74 3.10 -4.44
CA ASP A 190 22.20 3.25 -4.40
C ASP A 190 22.97 2.13 -5.14
N GLY A 191 22.24 1.11 -5.62
CA GLY A 191 22.79 -0.08 -6.26
C GLY A 191 23.11 -1.23 -5.29
N THR A 192 22.62 -1.16 -4.06
CA THR A 192 22.65 -2.23 -3.06
C THR A 192 21.23 -2.70 -2.71
N LEU A 193 21.13 -3.85 -2.04
CA LEU A 193 19.86 -4.42 -1.53
C LEU A 193 19.84 -4.30 0.00
N VAL A 194 20.44 -3.22 0.51
CA VAL A 194 20.68 -3.07 1.92
C VAL A 194 20.00 -1.79 2.35
N ASP A 195 19.00 -1.95 3.19
CA ASP A 195 18.07 -0.93 3.58
C ASP A 195 18.18 -0.68 5.09
N ARG A 196 17.57 0.40 5.55
CA ARG A 196 17.37 0.65 6.97
C ARG A 196 15.88 0.72 7.21
N GLY A 197 15.47 0.53 8.45
CA GLY A 197 14.08 0.71 8.82
C GLY A 197 13.90 1.33 10.18
N GLY A 198 12.71 1.84 10.42
CA GLY A 198 12.36 2.46 11.68
C GLY A 198 10.88 2.34 12.00
N ILE A 199 10.56 2.68 13.25
CA ILE A 199 9.20 2.75 13.77
C ILE A 199 8.98 4.17 14.32
N SER A 200 8.02 4.90 13.78
CA SER A 200 7.64 6.23 14.24
C SER A 200 6.11 6.31 14.41
N SER A 201 5.65 6.58 15.63
CA SER A 201 4.22 6.68 15.98
C SER A 201 3.39 5.48 15.46
N ASP A 202 2.68 5.64 14.35
CA ASP A 202 1.80 4.65 13.71
C ASP A 202 2.36 4.09 12.39
N THR A 203 3.51 4.60 11.97
CA THR A 203 4.17 4.29 10.71
C THR A 203 5.42 3.46 10.97
N VAL A 204 5.48 2.29 10.34
CA VAL A 204 6.71 1.51 10.26
C VAL A 204 7.21 1.60 8.83
N TYR A 205 8.51 1.82 8.67
CA TYR A 205 9.07 2.24 7.40
C TYR A 205 10.45 1.65 7.15
N GLU A 206 10.83 1.64 5.88
CA GLU A 206 12.15 1.31 5.36
C GLU A 206 12.62 2.39 4.38
N PHE A 207 13.93 2.50 4.20
CA PHE A 207 14.58 3.43 3.28
C PHE A 207 15.92 2.87 2.81
N ASP A 208 16.40 3.31 1.64
CA ASP A 208 17.66 2.82 1.06
C ASP A 208 18.83 3.10 2.01
N GLY A 209 19.75 2.14 2.14
CA GLY A 209 20.87 2.24 3.08
C GLY A 209 21.85 3.39 2.80
N GLY A 210 21.84 3.92 1.57
CA GLY A 210 22.62 5.09 1.16
C GLY A 210 21.99 6.44 1.53
N ASP A 211 20.76 6.46 2.03
CA ASP A 211 20.01 7.67 2.36
C ASP A 211 20.35 8.25 3.75
N ASP A 212 19.95 9.50 4.00
CA ASP A 212 20.06 10.11 5.32
C ASP A 212 19.00 9.50 6.27
N PRO A 213 19.40 8.82 7.36
CA PRO A 213 18.44 8.21 8.29
C PRO A 213 17.53 9.20 9.01
N HIS A 214 17.87 10.50 9.01
CA HIS A 214 17.03 11.55 9.57
C HIS A 214 16.18 12.26 8.52
N GLN A 215 16.44 12.06 7.23
CA GLN A 215 15.74 12.73 6.13
C GLN A 215 15.64 11.88 4.84
N PRO A 216 15.13 10.64 4.89
CA PRO A 216 15.16 9.76 3.73
C PRO A 216 14.31 10.31 2.57
N THR A 217 14.81 10.13 1.36
CA THR A 217 14.17 10.46 0.07
C THR A 217 13.64 9.22 -0.66
N THR A 218 14.15 8.04 -0.31
CA THR A 218 13.82 6.72 -0.86
C THR A 218 12.97 5.91 0.12
N PHE A 219 11.97 6.55 0.69
CA PHE A 219 11.19 6.03 1.80
C PHE A 219 10.04 5.12 1.34
N VAL A 220 9.81 4.03 2.07
CA VAL A 220 8.58 3.24 2.01
C VAL A 220 8.01 3.04 3.41
N GLY A 221 6.78 3.48 3.62
CA GLY A 221 6.08 3.36 4.90
C GLY A 221 4.82 2.52 4.80
N ILE A 222 4.45 1.88 5.90
CA ILE A 222 3.10 1.30 6.07
C ILE A 222 2.39 1.86 7.30
N GLN A 223 1.10 2.09 7.12
CA GLN A 223 0.14 2.39 8.19
C GLN A 223 -1.05 1.43 8.08
N SER A 224 -1.64 1.05 9.22
CA SER A 224 -2.74 0.10 9.29
C SER A 224 -3.85 0.60 10.22
N LEU A 225 -5.01 0.92 9.65
CA LEU A 225 -6.15 1.51 10.35
C LEU A 225 -7.30 0.51 10.51
N GLY A 226 -7.97 0.57 11.66
CA GLY A 226 -9.10 -0.29 12.03
C GLY A 226 -8.72 -1.37 13.05
N GLY A 227 -9.69 -1.82 13.83
CA GLY A 227 -9.44 -2.74 14.94
C GLY A 227 -8.67 -2.09 16.08
N THR A 228 -8.01 -2.90 16.90
CA THR A 228 -7.06 -2.45 17.93
C THR A 228 -5.65 -2.63 17.40
N TYR A 229 -4.85 -1.57 17.39
CA TYR A 229 -3.43 -1.66 17.04
C TYR A 229 -2.68 -2.48 18.09
N ASP A 230 -1.92 -3.49 17.66
CA ASP A 230 -1.17 -4.39 18.55
C ASP A 230 0.33 -4.07 18.59
N GLY A 231 0.87 -3.45 17.54
CA GLY A 231 2.27 -3.10 17.41
C GLY A 231 2.84 -3.35 16.01
N ALA A 232 4.08 -2.93 15.82
CA ALA A 232 4.84 -3.13 14.59
C ALA A 232 6.21 -3.75 14.85
N THR A 233 6.92 -4.17 13.82
CA THR A 233 8.31 -4.62 13.94
C THR A 233 9.10 -4.35 12.67
N VAL A 234 10.39 -4.09 12.83
CA VAL A 234 11.39 -4.06 11.75
C VAL A 234 12.35 -5.22 11.97
N GLN A 235 12.58 -6.04 10.95
CA GLN A 235 13.39 -7.25 11.05
C GLN A 235 14.39 -7.35 9.91
N ALA A 236 15.64 -7.69 10.21
CA ALA A 236 16.76 -7.78 9.27
C ALA A 236 16.76 -9.06 8.39
N TYR A 237 15.58 -9.61 8.10
CA TYR A 237 15.38 -10.82 7.31
C TYR A 237 13.90 -11.00 6.97
N ARG A 238 13.62 -11.71 5.87
CA ARG A 238 12.26 -12.13 5.48
C ARG A 238 11.48 -12.75 6.64
N TYR A 239 10.42 -12.06 7.09
CA TYR A 239 9.77 -12.33 8.37
C TYR A 239 8.47 -13.16 8.29
N THR A 240 8.09 -13.56 7.09
CA THR A 240 6.81 -14.22 6.76
C THR A 240 6.62 -15.56 7.50
N ASN A 241 7.64 -16.41 7.53
CA ASN A 241 7.61 -17.69 8.23
C ASN A 241 7.42 -17.53 9.75
N THR A 242 7.99 -16.48 10.34
CA THR A 242 7.82 -16.19 11.77
C THR A 242 6.38 -15.81 12.06
N ILE A 243 5.78 -14.95 11.23
CA ILE A 243 4.36 -14.57 11.36
C ILE A 243 3.45 -15.80 11.24
N ILE A 244 3.67 -16.64 10.23
CA ILE A 244 2.84 -17.84 10.00
C ILE A 244 2.96 -18.82 11.18
N SER A 245 4.18 -19.09 11.65
CA SER A 245 4.41 -20.08 12.71
C SER A 245 3.93 -19.64 14.09
N ASN A 246 3.81 -18.32 14.33
CA ASN A 246 3.39 -17.76 15.62
C ASN A 246 1.97 -17.20 15.63
N ASP A 247 1.22 -17.33 14.52
CA ASP A 247 -0.13 -16.76 14.37
C ASP A 247 -0.14 -15.24 14.62
N GLY A 248 0.76 -14.53 13.93
CA GLY A 248 0.99 -13.08 14.07
C GLY A 248 2.42 -12.72 14.48
N ILE A 249 2.64 -11.43 14.80
CA ILE A 249 3.91 -10.94 15.33
C ILE A 249 4.08 -11.46 16.77
N PRO A 250 5.18 -12.18 17.10
CA PRO A 250 5.54 -12.56 18.45
C PRO A 250 5.59 -11.37 19.40
N SER A 251 5.08 -11.53 20.62
CA SER A 251 4.98 -10.44 21.60
C SER A 251 6.32 -9.77 21.94
N ASN A 252 7.42 -10.50 21.84
CA ASN A 252 8.77 -9.99 22.11
C ASN A 252 9.39 -9.24 20.91
N HIS A 253 8.70 -9.18 19.77
CA HIS A 253 9.11 -8.42 18.58
C HIS A 253 8.19 -7.21 18.35
N LEU A 254 7.09 -7.08 19.10
CA LEU A 254 6.20 -5.92 19.02
C LEU A 254 6.91 -4.66 19.50
N ASN A 255 6.86 -3.63 18.66
CA ASN A 255 7.50 -2.33 18.80
C ASN A 255 9.02 -2.44 18.96
N VAL A 256 9.62 -3.35 18.21
CA VAL A 256 11.07 -3.57 18.18
C VAL A 256 11.60 -3.35 16.77
N ALA A 257 12.54 -2.42 16.65
CA ALA A 257 13.45 -2.32 15.51
C ALA A 257 14.68 -3.23 15.76
N ASN A 258 14.88 -4.22 14.91
CA ASN A 258 15.96 -5.19 15.11
C ASN A 258 17.33 -4.53 14.93
N GLY A 259 18.16 -4.58 15.99
CA GLY A 259 19.49 -4.01 15.95
C GLY A 259 19.53 -2.51 16.25
N ASP A 260 18.47 -1.93 16.79
CA ASP A 260 18.49 -0.61 17.42
C ASP A 260 19.11 -0.71 18.83
N THR A 261 20.39 -0.38 18.94
CA THR A 261 21.13 -0.39 20.21
C THR A 261 20.97 0.94 20.96
N ASN A 262 20.71 2.02 20.23
CA ASN A 262 20.77 3.38 20.75
C ASN A 262 19.39 3.87 21.26
N GLY A 263 18.31 3.21 20.84
CA GLY A 263 16.94 3.44 21.27
C GLY A 263 16.20 4.55 20.52
N ASP A 264 16.70 4.97 19.35
CA ASP A 264 16.07 5.99 18.50
C ASP A 264 14.93 5.44 17.62
N GLY A 265 14.68 4.12 17.67
CA GLY A 265 13.65 3.46 16.89
C GLY A 265 14.06 3.13 15.46
N ILE A 266 15.34 3.30 15.10
CA ILE A 266 15.90 3.04 13.77
C ILE A 266 16.96 1.94 13.86
N THR A 267 17.07 1.11 12.82
CA THR A 267 18.14 0.11 12.73
C THR A 267 19.52 0.76 12.65
N ASP A 268 20.45 0.41 13.56
CA ASP A 268 21.81 0.99 13.59
C ASP A 268 22.62 0.67 12.31
N ASN A 269 22.42 -0.53 11.76
CA ASN A 269 23.07 -1.00 10.53
C ASN A 269 22.03 -1.18 9.43
N ALA A 270 22.51 -1.12 8.19
CA ALA A 270 21.69 -1.44 7.03
C ALA A 270 21.62 -2.98 6.84
N TYR A 271 20.42 -3.49 6.56
CA TYR A 271 20.07 -4.88 6.28
C TYR A 271 19.02 -4.95 5.16
N ASP A 272 18.82 -6.12 4.56
CA ASP A 272 17.57 -6.42 3.86
C ASP A 272 16.46 -6.49 4.92
N VAL A 273 15.78 -5.35 5.15
CA VAL A 273 14.81 -5.20 6.24
C VAL A 273 13.41 -5.56 5.76
N THR A 274 12.60 -6.03 6.71
CA THR A 274 11.17 -6.18 6.51
C THR A 274 10.43 -5.43 7.58
N ILE A 275 9.30 -4.86 7.19
CA ILE A 275 8.42 -4.09 8.05
C ILE A 275 7.08 -4.80 8.19
N SER A 276 6.54 -4.83 9.40
CA SER A 276 5.25 -5.46 9.67
C SER A 276 4.46 -4.75 10.74
N GLN A 277 3.15 -4.62 10.53
CA GLN A 277 2.23 -3.94 11.44
C GLN A 277 1.01 -4.83 11.70
N GLN A 278 0.61 -4.97 12.96
CA GLN A 278 -0.47 -5.86 13.37
C GLN A 278 -1.63 -5.12 14.03
N ASN A 279 -2.85 -5.52 13.67
CA ASN A 279 -4.08 -5.10 14.31
C ASN A 279 -4.92 -6.34 14.71
N THR A 280 -5.53 -6.31 15.89
CA THR A 280 -6.49 -7.30 16.38
C THR A 280 -7.92 -6.81 16.21
N PHE A 281 -8.80 -7.72 15.77
CA PHE A 281 -10.22 -7.49 15.57
C PHE A 281 -11.03 -8.50 16.36
N THR A 282 -12.19 -8.09 16.86
CA THR A 282 -13.22 -9.01 17.37
C THR A 282 -14.53 -8.71 16.67
N LEU A 283 -15.06 -9.68 15.94
CA LEU A 283 -16.22 -9.48 15.07
C LEU A 283 -17.29 -10.53 15.35
N ALA A 284 -18.50 -10.08 15.68
CA ALA A 284 -19.67 -10.94 15.83
C ALA A 284 -20.06 -11.57 14.49
N ASN A 285 -20.75 -12.71 14.52
CA ASN A 285 -21.27 -13.32 13.29
C ASN A 285 -22.23 -12.36 12.57
N GLY A 286 -22.01 -12.20 11.26
CA GLY A 286 -22.77 -11.31 10.39
C GLY A 286 -22.40 -9.82 10.47
N ALA A 287 -21.51 -9.43 11.38
CA ALA A 287 -21.00 -8.06 11.45
C ALA A 287 -19.87 -7.85 10.44
N SER A 288 -19.65 -6.58 10.09
CA SER A 288 -18.62 -6.12 9.17
C SER A 288 -17.68 -5.12 9.84
N VAL A 289 -16.42 -5.11 9.44
CA VAL A 289 -15.42 -4.13 9.85
C VAL A 289 -14.61 -3.68 8.65
N VAL A 290 -13.97 -2.52 8.74
CA VAL A 290 -13.04 -2.03 7.73
C VAL A 290 -11.63 -2.09 8.29
N TYR A 291 -10.72 -2.64 7.51
CA TYR A 291 -9.28 -2.57 7.70
C TYR A 291 -8.68 -1.83 6.51
N THR A 292 -7.94 -0.76 6.75
CA THR A 292 -7.29 0.03 5.68
C THR A 292 -5.78 -0.02 5.87
N THR A 293 -5.05 -0.42 4.85
CA THR A 293 -3.58 -0.27 4.82
C THR A 293 -3.21 0.85 3.87
N ARG A 294 -2.30 1.72 4.28
CA ARG A 294 -1.64 2.69 3.41
C ARG A 294 -0.20 2.22 3.23
N THR A 295 0.26 2.12 1.99
CA THR A 295 1.68 2.03 1.66
C THR A 295 2.11 3.32 0.99
N ILE A 296 3.07 3.97 1.60
CA ILE A 296 3.58 5.29 1.27
C ILE A 296 4.89 5.09 0.52
N PHE A 297 5.10 5.80 -0.58
CA PHE A 297 6.32 5.79 -1.37
C PHE A 297 6.85 7.23 -1.50
N GLY A 298 8.13 7.42 -1.19
CA GLY A 298 8.76 8.74 -1.10
C GLY A 298 8.48 9.45 0.21
N ARG A 299 8.76 10.76 0.24
CA ARG A 299 8.45 11.66 1.35
C ARG A 299 6.97 12.02 1.42
N GLY A 300 6.07 11.15 0.95
CA GLY A 300 4.64 11.31 1.17
C GLY A 300 4.33 11.20 2.66
N SER A 301 4.72 12.18 3.46
CA SER A 301 4.53 12.19 4.89
C SER A 301 3.14 12.71 5.18
N VAL A 302 2.21 11.76 5.25
CA VAL A 302 1.05 11.81 6.15
C VAL A 302 1.47 11.81 7.64
N LEU A 303 2.70 12.26 7.97
CA LEU A 303 3.07 12.52 9.35
C LEU A 303 2.33 13.79 9.71
N ASP A 304 1.38 13.66 10.61
CA ASP A 304 0.77 14.77 11.34
C ASP A 304 1.50 14.76 12.68
N VAL A 305 2.62 15.49 12.75
CA VAL A 305 3.53 15.42 13.91
C VAL A 305 2.86 15.94 15.18
N ASP A 306 1.94 16.87 15.04
CA ASP A 306 1.31 17.55 16.15
C ASP A 306 -0.13 17.11 16.44
N GLY A 307 -0.73 16.33 15.53
CA GLY A 307 -2.00 15.63 15.70
C GLY A 307 -3.23 16.46 15.36
N ASP A 308 -3.10 17.48 14.51
CA ASP A 308 -4.16 18.43 14.17
C ASP A 308 -5.03 18.01 12.95
N GLY A 309 -4.65 16.92 12.29
CA GLY A 309 -5.35 16.37 11.13
C GLY A 309 -4.96 16.99 9.79
N VAL A 310 -3.93 17.83 9.75
CA VAL A 310 -3.22 18.30 8.56
C VAL A 310 -1.89 17.56 8.46
N GLU A 311 -1.50 17.20 7.23
CA GLU A 311 -0.27 16.44 7.01
C GLU A 311 0.92 17.42 6.98
N ASN A 312 2.09 17.08 7.55
CA ASN A 312 3.23 17.99 7.73
C ASN A 312 3.69 18.74 6.46
N ASP A 313 3.45 18.19 5.28
CA ASP A 313 3.78 18.78 3.98
C ASP A 313 2.69 19.73 3.45
N GLU A 314 1.48 19.63 4.00
CA GLU A 314 0.35 20.54 3.80
C GLU A 314 0.14 21.48 5.00
N ASP A 315 0.87 21.27 6.09
CA ASP A 315 0.78 21.99 7.36
C ASP A 315 1.71 23.21 7.39
N ASN A 316 1.14 24.40 7.54
CA ASN A 316 1.89 25.65 7.69
C ASN A 316 2.46 25.86 9.11
N CYS A 317 2.16 24.96 10.05
CA CYS A 317 2.77 24.86 11.38
C CYS A 317 3.04 23.40 11.81
N PRO A 318 3.96 22.64 11.16
CA PRO A 318 4.16 21.17 11.34
C PRO A 318 4.48 20.65 12.75
N ASN A 319 4.58 21.51 13.75
CA ASN A 319 4.88 21.16 15.14
C ASN A 319 3.92 21.83 16.14
N THR A 320 2.93 22.60 15.67
CA THR A 320 1.98 23.35 16.50
C THR A 320 0.57 23.23 15.92
N PRO A 321 -0.35 22.50 16.59
CA PRO A 321 -1.65 22.16 16.02
C PRO A 321 -2.47 23.37 15.58
N ASN A 322 -2.87 23.42 14.31
CA ASN A 322 -3.77 24.41 13.73
C ASN A 322 -4.60 23.83 12.57
N GLU A 323 -5.64 23.06 12.92
CA GLU A 323 -6.52 22.37 11.96
C GLU A 323 -7.16 23.31 10.90
N ASP A 324 -7.24 24.62 11.16
CA ASP A 324 -7.81 25.61 10.25
C ASP A 324 -6.80 26.24 9.27
N GLN A 325 -5.50 25.97 9.47
CA GLN A 325 -4.40 26.42 8.61
C GLN A 325 -4.47 27.92 8.30
N ALA A 326 -4.82 28.71 9.33
CA ALA A 326 -4.87 30.16 9.22
C ALA A 326 -3.46 30.72 8.95
N ASP A 327 -3.37 31.61 7.98
CA ASP A 327 -2.17 32.31 7.52
C ASP A 327 -2.63 33.69 7.04
N GLY A 328 -2.55 34.67 7.94
CA GLY A 328 -3.17 35.98 7.81
C GLY A 328 -2.46 36.90 6.82
N ASP A 329 -1.15 36.76 6.67
CA ASP A 329 -0.32 37.58 5.81
C ASP A 329 0.14 36.86 4.52
N ALA A 330 -0.12 35.55 4.42
CA ALA A 330 0.13 34.69 3.27
C ALA A 330 1.62 34.44 2.98
N ASP A 331 2.44 34.35 4.02
CA ASP A 331 3.87 34.07 3.91
C ASP A 331 4.22 32.57 3.91
N GLY A 332 3.24 31.72 4.23
CA GLY A 332 3.38 30.26 4.28
C GLY A 332 3.67 29.68 5.66
N VAL A 333 3.73 30.50 6.71
CA VAL A 333 3.82 30.10 8.12
C VAL A 333 2.46 30.37 8.77
N GLY A 334 1.94 29.41 9.54
CA GLY A 334 0.61 29.58 10.14
C GLY A 334 0.59 30.56 11.32
N ASP A 335 -0.54 31.25 11.50
CA ASP A 335 -0.75 32.29 12.53
C ASP A 335 -0.36 31.83 13.95
N VAL A 336 -0.44 30.53 14.23
CA VAL A 336 -0.15 29.97 15.57
C VAL A 336 1.34 29.77 15.85
N CYS A 337 2.17 29.67 14.82
CA CYS A 337 3.60 29.46 14.91
C CYS A 337 4.43 30.58 14.26
N ASP A 338 3.77 31.59 13.70
CA ASP A 338 4.36 32.78 13.14
C ASP A 338 4.77 33.79 14.24
N ASN A 339 6.03 34.23 14.21
CA ASN A 339 6.57 35.26 15.10
C ASN A 339 6.22 36.70 14.65
N CYS A 340 5.60 36.88 13.48
CA CYS A 340 5.04 38.14 12.98
C CYS A 340 3.70 37.97 12.20
N PRO A 341 2.59 37.55 12.84
CA PRO A 341 1.30 37.16 12.19
C PRO A 341 0.58 38.20 11.29
N GLU A 342 1.12 39.41 11.15
CA GLU A 342 0.56 40.47 10.32
C GLU A 342 1.51 40.92 9.20
N LEU A 343 2.73 40.38 9.11
CA LEU A 343 3.81 40.88 8.24
C LEU A 343 4.68 39.75 7.66
N GLU A 344 4.56 39.54 6.35
CA GLU A 344 5.23 38.43 5.65
C GLU A 344 6.73 38.28 6.02
N ASN A 345 7.08 37.14 6.63
CA ASN A 345 8.45 36.78 6.99
C ASN A 345 8.66 35.26 7.05
N SER A 346 8.53 34.61 5.89
CA SER A 346 8.75 33.16 5.72
C SER A 346 10.07 32.58 6.26
N ASP A 347 11.06 33.42 6.59
CA ASP A 347 12.33 33.00 7.20
C ASP A 347 12.30 32.96 8.74
N GLN A 348 11.25 33.51 9.37
CA GLN A 348 10.99 33.55 10.81
C GLN A 348 12.23 34.01 11.59
N ALA A 349 12.97 34.99 11.04
CA ALA A 349 14.16 35.53 11.68
C ALA A 349 13.79 36.24 12.99
N ASP A 350 14.52 35.93 14.07
CA ASP A 350 14.38 36.52 15.41
C ASP A 350 15.80 36.65 16.00
N GLY A 351 16.38 37.84 15.85
CA GLY A 351 17.79 38.13 16.08
C GLY A 351 18.20 38.07 17.55
N ASP A 352 17.29 38.37 18.47
CA ASP A 352 17.54 38.40 19.90
C ASP A 352 16.77 37.34 20.71
N SER A 353 15.94 36.55 20.02
CA SER A 353 15.19 35.41 20.55
C SER A 353 14.18 35.78 21.62
N ASP A 354 13.49 36.91 21.42
CA ASP A 354 12.45 37.38 22.33
C ASP A 354 11.02 36.93 21.98
N GLY A 355 10.87 36.30 20.82
CA GLY A 355 9.61 35.77 20.32
C GLY A 355 8.90 36.67 19.32
N PHE A 356 9.44 37.86 19.02
CA PHE A 356 8.99 38.70 17.92
C PHE A 356 10.00 38.63 16.77
N GLY A 357 9.51 38.44 15.54
CA GLY A 357 10.40 38.39 14.39
C GLY A 357 11.00 39.75 14.05
N ASP A 358 12.19 39.76 13.45
CA ASP A 358 12.95 40.95 13.08
C ASP A 358 12.14 41.98 12.27
N VAL A 359 11.10 41.53 11.55
CA VAL A 359 10.26 42.38 10.71
C VAL A 359 9.18 43.15 11.49
N CYS A 360 8.72 42.61 12.62
CA CYS A 360 7.67 43.18 13.46
C CYS A 360 8.18 43.64 14.82
N ASP A 361 9.42 43.32 15.16
CA ASP A 361 10.11 43.81 16.34
C ASP A 361 10.61 45.25 16.15
N ASN A 362 10.32 46.10 17.14
CA ASN A 362 10.79 47.47 17.20
C ASN A 362 12.23 47.60 17.74
N CYS A 363 12.79 46.53 18.32
CA CYS A 363 14.15 46.45 18.82
C CYS A 363 14.90 45.16 18.37
N PRO A 364 15.11 44.88 17.06
CA PRO A 364 15.58 43.58 16.52
C PRO A 364 16.93 43.00 17.02
N GLU A 365 17.64 43.72 17.89
CA GLU A 365 18.93 43.30 18.46
C GLU A 365 18.90 43.29 20.01
N ALA A 366 17.75 43.54 20.66
CA ALA A 366 17.63 43.75 22.09
C ALA A 366 16.32 43.23 22.69
N PHE A 367 16.40 42.04 23.29
CA PHE A 367 15.28 41.34 23.92
C PHE A 367 14.27 42.25 24.65
N ASN A 368 13.06 42.34 24.09
CA ASN A 368 11.90 42.99 24.66
C ASN A 368 10.67 42.11 24.41
N GLY A 369 10.49 41.08 25.25
CA GLY A 369 9.40 40.10 25.17
C GLY A 369 7.95 40.64 25.25
N ASP A 370 7.74 41.94 25.08
CA ASP A 370 6.54 42.59 24.59
C ASP A 370 6.88 43.69 23.55
N CYS A 371 6.19 43.72 22.40
CA CYS A 371 6.18 44.86 21.45
C CYS A 371 5.53 46.15 22.03
N GLU A 372 5.38 46.24 23.35
CA GLU A 372 4.75 47.35 24.06
C GLU A 372 5.74 48.35 24.65
N ASP A 373 7.04 48.27 24.36
CA ASP A 373 7.98 49.25 24.91
C ASP A 373 8.55 50.18 23.82
N ASN A 374 8.05 51.42 23.88
CA ASN A 374 8.53 52.66 23.27
C ASN A 374 9.94 52.57 22.64
N PRO A 375 10.18 53.07 21.40
CA PRO A 375 11.47 53.01 20.69
C PRO A 375 12.67 53.73 21.37
N SER A 376 12.53 54.16 22.62
CA SER A 376 13.63 54.61 23.48
C SER A 376 14.13 53.53 24.46
N ASP A 377 13.49 52.36 24.49
CA ASP A 377 13.87 51.24 25.36
C ASP A 377 14.78 50.21 24.64
N CYS A 378 15.01 50.40 23.33
CA CYS A 378 16.27 50.10 22.64
C CYS A 378 17.25 51.31 22.66
#